data_AF-A0A2R6B8T9-F1
#
_entry.id   AF-A0A2R6B8T9-F1
#
_cell.length_a   1.000
_cell.length_b   1.000
_cell.length_c   1.000
_cell.angle_alpha   90.00
_cell.angle_beta   90.00
_cell.angle_gamma   90.00
#
_symmetry.space_group_name_H-M   'P 1'
#
loop_
_entity.id
_entity.type
_entity.pdbx_description
1 polymer ?
#
loop_
_entity_poly.entity_id
_entity_poly.type
_entity_poly.pdbx_seq_one_letter_code
_entity_poly.pdbx_strand_id
1 'polypeptide(L)'
;MEGEKLRVTVKPGEYVYLDLSKRYFPLPGEVSSAGLGEPIITPEKVHLPVHCGDVDQGGKPGVAWDFNLLSLDGYSPETGWIRIDTSKLASIHIASFEKRRSVQRKASKSKKARRVLAKYSKRERNRAGKHQLEIAR
;
A
#
# COMPACT_ATOMS: atom_id res chain seq x y z
N MET A 1 6.45 28.98 -24.58
CA MET A 1 5.44 28.75 -25.62
C MET A 1 6.17 28.74 -26.95
N GLU A 2 6.01 27.70 -27.76
CA GLU A 2 6.52 27.66 -29.15
C GLU A 2 5.32 27.80 -30.09
N GLY A 3 4.92 29.05 -30.38
CA GLY A 3 3.85 29.35 -31.33
C GLY A 3 2.45 28.87 -30.93
N GLU A 4 1.65 28.43 -31.92
CA GLU A 4 0.24 28.01 -31.81
C GLU A 4 0.04 26.64 -31.13
N LYS A 5 1.09 26.03 -30.57
CA LYS A 5 1.02 24.70 -29.95
C LYS A 5 1.41 24.74 -28.47
N LEU A 6 0.54 24.20 -27.61
CA LEU A 6 0.78 24.04 -26.19
C LEU A 6 1.36 22.64 -25.91
N ARG A 7 2.55 22.60 -25.33
CA ARG A 7 3.19 21.34 -24.90
C ARG A 7 2.69 20.94 -23.50
N VAL A 8 2.03 19.79 -23.41
CA VAL A 8 1.56 19.16 -22.17
C VAL A 8 2.42 17.94 -21.89
N THR A 9 3.08 17.91 -20.73
CA THR A 9 3.88 16.74 -20.31
C THR A 9 2.96 15.73 -19.64
N VAL A 10 2.88 14.51 -20.17
CA VAL A 10 2.07 13.42 -19.59
C VAL A 10 2.93 12.55 -18.67
N LYS A 11 4.15 12.21 -19.11
CA LYS A 11 5.17 11.50 -18.33
C LYS A 11 6.54 12.15 -18.57
N PRO A 12 7.56 11.90 -17.72
CA PRO A 12 8.91 12.38 -17.97
C PRO A 12 9.42 11.92 -19.35
N GLY A 13 9.63 12.86 -20.27
CA GLY A 13 10.07 12.59 -21.66
C GLY A 13 8.95 12.33 -22.67
N GLU A 14 7.68 12.28 -22.24
CA GLU A 14 6.51 12.07 -23.10
C GLU A 14 5.63 13.32 -23.14
N TYR A 15 5.47 13.88 -24.34
CA TYR A 15 4.81 15.17 -24.56
C TYR A 15 3.65 15.04 -25.54
N VAL A 16 2.51 15.62 -25.16
CA VAL A 16 1.37 15.84 -26.04
C VAL A 16 1.38 17.30 -26.47
N TYR A 17 1.21 17.54 -27.76
CA TYR A 17 1.11 18.89 -28.31
C TYR A 17 -0.35 19.18 -28.65
N LEU A 18 -0.92 20.17 -27.96
CA LEU A 18 -2.27 20.66 -28.24
C LEU A 18 -2.18 21.84 -29.21
N ASP A 19 -2.94 21.77 -30.29
CA ASP A 19 -3.07 22.84 -31.27
C ASP A 19 -4.09 23.88 -30.77
N LEU A 20 -3.61 25.09 -30.45
CA LEU A 20 -4.42 26.18 -29.91
C LEU A 20 -5.19 26.96 -30.99
N SER A 21 -4.93 26.69 -32.28
CA SER A 21 -5.71 27.29 -33.39
C SER A 21 -7.17 26.82 -33.40
N LYS A 22 -7.46 25.70 -32.71
CA LYS A 22 -8.80 25.10 -32.60
C LYS A 22 -9.43 25.42 -31.26
N ARG A 23 -10.70 25.82 -31.29
CA ARG A 23 -11.50 26.12 -30.09
C ARG A 23 -11.75 24.89 -29.21
N TYR A 24 -11.65 23.70 -29.79
CA TYR A 24 -11.85 22.41 -29.12
C TYR A 24 -10.75 21.44 -29.54
N PHE A 25 -10.27 20.63 -28.61
CA PHE A 25 -9.36 19.53 -28.89
C PHE A 25 -10.04 18.20 -28.55
N PRO A 26 -9.88 17.16 -29.38
CA PRO A 26 -10.37 15.84 -29.04
C PRO A 26 -9.54 15.28 -27.87
N LEU A 27 -10.21 14.67 -26.91
CA LEU A 27 -9.52 13.89 -25.88
C LEU A 27 -9.03 12.58 -26.50
N PRO A 28 -7.84 12.08 -26.09
CA PRO A 28 -7.42 10.72 -26.44
C PRO A 28 -8.50 9.73 -26.01
N GLY A 29 -8.75 8.68 -26.81
CA GLY A 29 -9.81 7.69 -26.52
C GLY A 29 -9.65 6.93 -25.20
N GLU A 30 -8.46 6.98 -24.60
CA GLU A 30 -8.14 6.44 -23.27
C GLU A 30 -8.63 7.34 -22.12
N VAL A 31 -8.95 8.61 -22.40
CA VAL A 31 -9.40 9.59 -21.42
C VAL A 31 -10.92 9.71 -21.50
N SER A 32 -11.62 9.04 -20.58
CA SER A 32 -13.07 9.23 -20.43
C SER A 32 -13.36 10.66 -19.94
N SER A 33 -14.44 11.27 -20.46
CA SER A 33 -14.93 12.57 -19.99
C SER A 33 -15.29 12.59 -18.49
N ALA A 34 -15.49 11.42 -17.88
CA ALA A 34 -15.67 11.25 -16.45
C ALA A 34 -14.38 11.41 -15.61
N GLY A 35 -13.21 11.32 -16.24
CA GLY A 35 -11.91 11.47 -15.58
C GLY A 35 -11.38 12.91 -15.58
N LEU A 36 -12.06 13.87 -16.21
CA LEU A 36 -11.63 15.27 -16.21
C LEU A 36 -12.06 15.93 -14.90
N GLY A 37 -11.09 16.39 -14.12
CA GLY A 37 -11.37 17.27 -12.98
C GLY A 37 -11.55 18.72 -13.40
N GLU A 38 -11.91 19.57 -12.44
CA GLU A 38 -12.10 21.00 -12.69
C GLU A 38 -10.79 21.68 -13.13
N PRO A 39 -10.78 22.46 -14.23
CA PRO A 39 -9.58 23.16 -14.67
C PRO A 39 -9.23 24.30 -13.72
N ILE A 40 -7.99 24.34 -13.26
CA ILE A 40 -7.46 25.42 -12.43
C ILE A 40 -6.70 26.39 -13.33
N ILE A 41 -7.22 27.60 -13.46
CA ILE A 41 -6.61 28.67 -14.27
C ILE A 41 -5.77 29.55 -13.35
N THR A 42 -4.48 29.68 -13.68
CA THR A 42 -3.58 30.68 -13.11
C THR A 42 -3.19 31.69 -14.19
N PRO A 43 -2.71 32.90 -13.84
CA PRO A 43 -2.34 33.92 -14.83
C PRO A 43 -1.30 33.45 -15.86
N GLU A 44 -0.48 32.47 -15.51
CA GLU A 44 0.58 31.96 -16.37
C GLU A 44 0.26 30.61 -17.02
N LYS A 45 -0.63 29.79 -16.43
CA LYS A 45 -0.83 28.38 -16.79
C LYS A 45 -2.27 27.92 -16.53
N VAL A 46 -2.74 26.98 -17.33
CA VAL A 46 -3.98 26.23 -17.08
C VAL A 46 -3.61 24.81 -16.68
N HIS A 47 -4.08 24.37 -15.51
CA HIS A 47 -3.93 23.00 -15.04
C HIS A 47 -5.23 22.24 -15.33
N LEU A 48 -5.15 21.19 -16.14
CA LEU A 48 -6.28 20.30 -16.40
C LEU A 48 -5.99 18.93 -15.77
N PRO A 49 -6.53 18.63 -14.57
CA PRO A 49 -6.34 17.33 -13.95
C PRO A 49 -7.11 16.27 -14.72
N VAL A 50 -6.41 15.23 -15.16
CA VAL A 50 -6.99 14.06 -15.82
C VAL A 50 -6.74 12.85 -14.95
N HIS A 51 -7.82 12.24 -14.48
CA HIS A 51 -7.82 10.95 -13.82
C HIS A 51 -7.73 9.87 -14.91
N CYS A 52 -6.51 9.43 -15.21
CA CYS A 52 -6.32 8.13 -15.83
C CYS A 52 -6.73 7.09 -14.79
N GLY A 53 -7.83 6.38 -15.03
CA GLY A 53 -8.14 5.18 -14.26
C GLY A 53 -6.93 4.25 -14.35
N ASP A 54 -6.51 3.69 -13.22
CA ASP A 54 -5.45 2.71 -13.20
C ASP A 54 -5.78 1.62 -14.22
N VAL A 55 -4.87 1.42 -15.18
CA VAL A 55 -4.94 0.35 -16.17
C VAL A 55 -5.24 -0.93 -15.40
N ASP A 56 -6.35 -1.56 -15.76
CA ASP A 56 -6.91 -2.74 -15.11
C ASP A 56 -5.84 -3.63 -14.46
N GLN A 57 -5.79 -3.68 -13.12
CA GLN A 57 -5.24 -4.83 -12.41
C GLN A 57 -6.14 -6.08 -12.57
N GLY A 58 -7.03 -6.07 -13.56
CA GLY A 58 -7.96 -7.13 -13.93
C GLY A 58 -7.25 -8.25 -14.68
N GLY A 59 -6.46 -9.03 -13.95
CA GLY A 59 -5.97 -10.32 -14.46
C GLY A 59 -5.89 -11.41 -13.41
N LYS A 60 -5.99 -11.08 -12.12
CA LYS A 60 -5.99 -12.05 -11.04
C LYS A 60 -7.23 -11.80 -10.17
N PRO A 61 -7.98 -12.84 -9.78
CA PRO A 61 -9.06 -12.65 -8.82
C PRO A 61 -8.50 -11.97 -7.56
N GLY A 62 -9.05 -10.81 -7.21
CA GLY A 62 -8.69 -10.15 -5.97
C GLY A 62 -9.12 -11.01 -4.80
N VAL A 63 -8.18 -11.43 -3.96
CA VAL A 63 -8.48 -12.12 -2.71
C VAL A 63 -8.75 -11.05 -1.65
N ALA A 64 -9.96 -11.05 -1.08
CA ALA A 64 -10.27 -10.23 0.07
C ALA A 64 -9.67 -10.88 1.31
N TRP A 65 -8.90 -10.14 2.11
CA TRP A 65 -8.28 -10.63 3.34
C TRP A 65 -8.82 -9.87 4.55
N ASP A 66 -9.19 -10.61 5.60
CA ASP A 66 -9.53 -10.10 6.92
C ASP A 66 -8.55 -10.68 7.96
N PHE A 67 -8.03 -9.83 8.84
CA PHE A 67 -7.05 -10.22 9.85
C PHE A 67 -7.61 -10.08 11.26
N ASN A 68 -7.78 -11.23 11.91
CA ASN A 68 -8.21 -11.35 13.29
C ASN A 68 -7.04 -11.79 14.19
N LEU A 69 -7.22 -11.69 15.51
CA LEU A 69 -6.19 -12.07 16.48
C LEU A 69 -5.79 -13.56 16.37
N LEU A 70 -6.74 -14.42 16.02
CA LEU A 70 -6.56 -15.88 15.99
C LEU A 70 -6.71 -16.48 14.59
N SER A 71 -7.08 -15.69 13.58
CA SER A 71 -7.16 -16.14 12.20
C SER A 71 -6.78 -15.06 11.20
N LEU A 72 -6.23 -15.47 10.08
CA LEU A 72 -6.17 -14.69 8.85
C LEU A 72 -7.10 -15.38 7.86
N ASP A 73 -8.21 -14.72 7.56
CA ASP A 73 -9.28 -15.26 6.74
C ASP A 73 -9.27 -14.57 5.37
N GLY A 74 -9.30 -15.35 4.30
CA GLY A 74 -9.28 -14.88 2.92
C GLY A 74 -10.48 -15.43 2.17
N TYR A 75 -11.06 -14.62 1.29
CA TYR A 75 -12.06 -15.09 0.33
C TYR A 75 -11.60 -14.78 -1.09
N SER A 76 -11.52 -15.83 -1.90
CA SER A 76 -11.23 -15.75 -3.33
C SER A 76 -12.43 -16.33 -4.11
N PRO A 77 -12.89 -15.66 -5.19
CA PRO A 77 -13.88 -16.23 -6.10
C PRO A 77 -13.49 -17.59 -6.67
N GLU A 78 -12.17 -17.86 -6.83
CA GLU A 78 -11.66 -19.10 -7.42
C GLU A 78 -11.35 -20.19 -6.38
N THR A 79 -10.82 -19.80 -5.21
CA THR A 79 -10.33 -20.74 -4.19
C THR A 79 -11.33 -20.96 -3.05
N GLY A 80 -12.34 -20.10 -2.92
CA GLY A 80 -13.27 -20.08 -1.80
C GLY A 80 -12.67 -19.48 -0.53
N TRP A 81 -13.11 -19.96 0.63
CA TRP A 81 -12.64 -19.53 1.93
C TRP A 81 -11.29 -20.14 2.28
N ILE A 82 -10.31 -19.28 2.53
CA ILE A 82 -8.97 -19.63 3.01
C ILE A 82 -8.92 -19.21 4.48
N ARG A 83 -8.67 -20.14 5.39
CA ARG A 83 -8.53 -19.84 6.82
C ARG A 83 -7.18 -20.29 7.34
N ILE A 84 -6.40 -19.34 7.83
CA ILE A 84 -5.09 -19.59 8.42
C ILE A 84 -5.21 -19.36 9.93
N ASP A 85 -4.92 -20.39 10.73
CA ASP A 85 -4.90 -20.27 12.19
C ASP A 85 -3.65 -19.48 12.65
N THR A 86 -3.87 -18.36 13.34
CA THR A 86 -2.80 -17.51 13.90
C THR A 86 -2.73 -17.60 15.42
N SER A 87 -3.54 -18.47 16.06
CA SER A 87 -3.60 -18.66 17.51
C SER A 87 -2.24 -18.89 18.16
N LYS A 88 -1.36 -19.64 17.47
CA LYS A 88 0.00 -19.90 17.94
C LYS A 88 0.88 -18.66 17.92
N LEU A 89 0.76 -17.81 16.89
CA LEU A 89 1.47 -16.53 16.80
C LEU A 89 1.01 -15.60 17.93
N ALA A 90 -0.30 -15.49 18.14
CA ALA A 90 -0.88 -14.70 19.23
C ALA A 90 -0.36 -15.18 20.60
N SER A 91 -0.33 -16.49 20.83
CA SER A 91 0.19 -17.09 22.07
C SER A 91 1.67 -16.75 22.31
N ILE A 92 2.51 -16.85 21.26
CA ILE A 92 3.93 -16.50 21.32
C ILE A 92 4.12 -15.00 21.64
N HIS A 93 3.31 -14.15 21.00
CA HIS A 93 3.33 -12.72 21.22
C HIS A 93 2.95 -12.35 22.65
N ILE A 94 1.80 -12.84 23.14
CA ILE A 94 1.28 -12.56 24.49
C ILE A 94 2.30 -12.99 25.55
N ALA A 95 2.80 -14.22 25.48
CA ALA A 95 3.77 -14.74 26.43
C ALA A 95 5.07 -13.91 26.43
N SER A 96 5.52 -13.43 25.26
CA SER A 96 6.72 -12.61 25.15
C SER A 96 6.48 -11.18 25.64
N PHE A 97 5.30 -10.62 25.36
CA PHE A 97 4.87 -9.31 25.79
C PHE A 97 4.81 -9.21 27.32
N GLU A 98 4.23 -10.19 28.00
CA GLU A 98 4.19 -10.24 29.47
C GLU A 98 5.60 -10.21 30.09
N LYS A 99 6.55 -10.96 29.51
CA LYS A 99 7.95 -10.95 29.96
C LYS A 99 8.64 -9.62 29.71
N ARG A 100 8.27 -8.89 28.65
CA ARG A 100 8.83 -7.56 28.33
C ARG A 100 8.20 -6.45 29.16
N ARG A 101 6.91 -6.52 29.46
CA ARG A 101 6.13 -5.44 30.10
C ARG A 101 6.74 -4.95 31.42
N SER A 102 7.18 -5.87 32.29
CA SER A 102 7.78 -5.51 33.58
C SER A 102 9.19 -4.90 33.44
N VAL A 103 9.92 -5.32 32.41
CA VAL A 103 11.31 -4.89 32.15
C VAL A 103 11.36 -3.59 31.36
N GLN A 104 10.33 -3.28 30.57
CA GLN A 104 10.27 -2.11 29.70
C GLN A 104 10.48 -0.80 30.46
N ARG A 105 9.85 -0.63 31.63
CA ARG A 105 10.05 0.54 32.51
C ARG A 105 11.48 0.67 33.03
N LYS A 106 12.17 -0.45 33.23
CA LYS A 106 13.55 -0.50 33.76
C LYS A 106 14.61 -0.41 32.65
N ALA A 107 14.24 -0.68 31.39
CA ALA A 107 15.15 -0.72 30.25
C ALA A 107 15.71 0.66 29.86
N SER A 108 14.98 1.74 30.13
CA SER A 108 15.48 3.11 29.95
C SER A 108 16.60 3.46 30.94
N LYS A 109 16.53 2.91 32.16
CA LYS A 109 17.43 3.24 33.28
C LYS A 109 18.58 2.25 33.49
N SER A 110 18.53 1.05 32.89
CA SER A 110 19.52 -0.01 33.13
C SER A 110 19.94 -0.76 31.87
N LYS A 111 21.26 -0.86 31.63
CA LYS A 111 21.85 -1.67 30.56
C LYS A 111 21.49 -3.17 30.69
N LYS A 112 21.38 -3.69 31.92
CA LYS A 112 20.98 -5.10 32.17
C LYS A 112 19.53 -5.34 31.75
N ALA A 113 18.61 -4.43 32.12
CA ALA A 113 17.20 -4.52 31.72
C ALA A 113 17.04 -4.43 30.19
N ARG A 114 17.80 -3.55 29.53
CA ARG A 114 17.83 -3.46 28.06
C ARG A 114 18.26 -4.77 27.39
N ARG A 115 19.28 -5.45 27.94
CA ARG A 115 19.73 -6.76 27.45
C ARG A 115 18.65 -7.84 27.59
N VAL A 116 17.91 -7.85 28.71
CA VAL A 116 16.79 -8.77 28.93
C VAL A 116 15.64 -8.49 27.95
N LEU A 117 15.30 -7.22 27.71
CA LEU A 117 14.27 -6.84 26.75
C LEU A 117 14.65 -7.28 25.32
N ALA A 118 15.91 -7.09 24.92
CA ALA A 118 16.42 -7.54 23.64
C ALA A 118 16.40 -9.08 23.50
N LYS A 119 16.73 -9.82 24.58
CA LYS A 119 16.65 -11.29 24.61
C LYS A 119 15.24 -11.79 24.30
N TYR A 120 14.21 -11.23 24.96
CA TYR A 120 12.83 -11.66 24.73
C TYR A 120 12.29 -11.22 23.36
N SER A 121 12.66 -10.02 22.87
CA SER A 121 12.33 -9.60 21.50
C SER A 121 12.93 -10.53 20.44
N LYS A 122 14.20 -10.94 20.61
CA LYS A 122 14.84 -11.88 19.68
C LYS A 122 14.18 -13.26 19.75
N ARG A 123 13.82 -13.74 20.95
CA ARG A 123 13.14 -15.03 21.13
C ARG A 123 11.75 -15.04 20.49
N GLU A 124 10.99 -13.96 20.62
CA GLU A 124 9.68 -13.78 19.99
C GLU A 124 9.81 -13.88 18.47
N ARG A 125 10.71 -13.08 17.86
CA ARG A 125 10.95 -13.11 16.41
C ARG A 125 11.38 -14.48 15.90
N ASN A 126 12.30 -15.16 16.59
CA ASN A 126 12.74 -16.49 16.19
C ASN A 126 11.60 -17.52 16.23
N ARG A 127 10.71 -17.44 17.22
CA ARG A 127 9.56 -18.35 17.34
C ARG A 127 8.48 -18.05 16.32
N ALA A 128 8.17 -16.76 16.12
CA ALA A 128 7.21 -16.33 15.10
C ALA A 128 7.70 -16.71 13.69
N GLY A 129 8.97 -16.47 13.38
CA GLY A 129 9.55 -16.82 12.08
C GLY A 129 9.53 -18.32 11.80
N LYS A 130 9.80 -19.17 12.81
CA LYS A 130 9.64 -20.63 12.66
C LYS A 130 8.20 -21.00 12.28
N HIS A 131 7.22 -20.41 12.94
CA HIS A 131 5.82 -20.74 12.72
C HIS A 131 5.27 -20.15 11.41
N GLN A 132 5.74 -18.98 10.98
CA GLN A 132 5.44 -18.44 9.65
C GLN A 132 5.91 -19.37 8.52
N LEU A 133 7.08 -20.00 8.67
CA LEU A 133 7.57 -21.01 7.73
C LEU A 133 6.73 -22.30 7.74
N GLU A 134 6.13 -22.65 8.87
CA GLU A 134 5.18 -23.78 8.98
C GLU A 134 3.86 -23.47 8.28
N ILE A 135 3.38 -22.21 8.34
CA ILE A 135 2.14 -21.76 7.68
C ILE A 135 2.32 -21.62 6.16
N ALA A 136 3.51 -21.26 5.70
CA ALA A 136 3.81 -21.05 4.28
C ALA A 136 4.17 -22.33 3.51
N ARG A 137 4.24 -23.48 4.19
CA ARG A 137 4.54 -24.81 3.62
C ARG A 137 3.27 -25.55 3.25
#